data_AF-A0A7K8MTJ3-F1
#
_entry.id   AF-A0A7K8MTJ3-F1
#
_cell.length_a   1.000
_cell.length_b   1.000
_cell.length_c   1.000
_cell.angle_alpha   90.00
_cell.angle_beta   90.00
_cell.angle_gamma   90.00
#
_symmetry.space_group_name_H-M   'P 1'
#
loop_
_entity.id
_entity.type
_entity.pdbx_description
1 polymer ?
#
loop_
_entity_poly.entity_id
_entity_poly.type
_entity_poly.pdbx_seq_one_letter_code
_entity_poly.pdbx_strand_id
1 'polypeptide(L)'
;PQSVPCAGGHRCCPRGSRCSADGESCVTDLGMGAQPAPRAVPCPDGQSECPDDATCCVTSSGAWGCCPMPQASCCADKVHCCPHATVCDLARGRCVSPAGDTDVPLSAAFPAWKRQPPAPVALRQVLCPDGRSACPDGATCCQLSPTRYGCCPLQNAVCCGDGQHCCPQGTTCDLIHSTCTS
;
A
#
# COMPACT_ATOMS: atom_id res chain seq x y z
N PRO A 1 -6.18 12.74 -34.78
CA PRO A 1 -5.56 13.67 -33.82
C PRO A 1 -6.59 14.67 -33.27
N GLN A 2 -7.09 14.46 -32.05
CA GLN A 2 -8.05 15.37 -31.43
C GLN A 2 -7.60 15.66 -30.00
N SER A 3 -6.83 16.73 -29.84
CA SER A 3 -6.47 17.35 -28.56
C SER A 3 -7.50 18.44 -28.24
N VAL A 4 -7.85 18.59 -26.95
CA VAL A 4 -8.77 19.65 -26.52
C VAL A 4 -7.96 20.90 -26.19
N PRO A 5 -8.19 22.05 -26.87
CA PRO A 5 -7.46 23.29 -26.60
C PRO A 5 -7.96 23.96 -25.31
N CYS A 6 -7.05 24.45 -24.48
CA CYS A 6 -7.38 25.25 -23.29
C CYS A 6 -7.78 26.69 -23.67
N ALA A 7 -8.65 27.31 -22.88
CA ALA A 7 -9.00 28.72 -23.03
C ALA A 7 -7.76 29.58 -22.76
N GLY A 8 -7.13 30.04 -23.85
CA GLY A 8 -5.80 30.67 -23.83
C GLY A 8 -4.91 30.27 -25.01
N GLY A 9 -5.28 29.25 -25.79
CA GLY A 9 -4.71 29.00 -27.13
C GLY A 9 -3.27 28.45 -27.20
N HIS A 10 -2.54 28.37 -26.08
CA HIS A 10 -1.13 27.95 -26.07
C HIS A 10 -0.89 26.50 -25.61
N ARG A 11 -1.90 25.81 -25.08
CA ARG A 11 -1.76 24.44 -24.54
C ARG A 11 -2.93 23.55 -24.96
N CYS A 12 -2.60 22.30 -25.26
CA CYS A 12 -3.52 21.27 -25.74
C CYS A 12 -3.41 20.04 -24.83
N CYS A 13 -4.55 19.57 -24.29
CA CYS A 13 -4.56 18.41 -23.42
C CYS A 13 -4.87 17.10 -24.19
N PRO A 14 -4.27 15.97 -23.79
CA PRO A 14 -4.56 14.65 -24.35
C PRO A 14 -5.99 14.20 -24.00
N ARG A 15 -6.52 13.22 -24.74
CA ARG A 15 -7.88 12.69 -24.50
C ARG A 15 -7.99 12.12 -23.08
N GLY A 16 -9.01 12.55 -22.34
CA GLY A 16 -9.24 12.16 -20.94
C GLY A 16 -8.81 13.20 -19.90
N SER A 17 -8.19 14.30 -20.33
CA SER A 17 -7.81 15.41 -19.47
C SER A 17 -8.53 16.71 -19.84
N ARG A 18 -8.98 17.45 -18.83
CA ARG A 18 -9.47 18.83 -18.93
C ARG A 18 -8.38 19.80 -18.49
N CYS A 19 -8.45 21.05 -18.92
CA CYS A 19 -7.51 22.06 -18.46
C CYS A 19 -7.82 22.47 -17.02
N SER A 20 -6.77 22.71 -16.23
CA SER A 20 -6.89 23.34 -14.91
C SER A 20 -7.48 24.75 -15.05
N ALA A 21 -8.04 25.30 -13.97
CA ALA A 21 -8.70 26.61 -13.99
C ALA A 21 -7.75 27.75 -14.41
N ASP A 22 -6.46 27.60 -14.12
CA ASP A 22 -5.35 28.46 -14.52
C ASP A 22 -4.91 28.29 -16.00
N GLY A 23 -5.35 27.24 -16.69
CA GLY A 23 -5.01 26.99 -18.09
C GLY A 23 -3.56 26.57 -18.34
N GLU A 24 -2.79 26.27 -17.28
CA GLU A 24 -1.37 25.92 -17.39
C GLU A 24 -1.12 24.41 -17.34
N SER A 25 -2.05 23.66 -16.77
CA SER A 25 -1.92 22.21 -16.53
C SER A 25 -3.13 21.42 -17.05
N CYS A 26 -2.90 20.15 -17.43
CA CYS A 26 -3.95 19.21 -17.79
C CYS A 26 -4.30 18.33 -16.59
N VAL A 27 -5.54 18.39 -16.12
CA VAL A 27 -6.07 17.52 -15.06
C VAL A 27 -6.88 16.39 -15.70
N THR A 28 -6.55 15.14 -15.42
CA THR A 28 -7.35 14.00 -15.87
C THR A 28 -8.67 13.99 -15.11
N ASP A 29 -9.79 13.89 -15.84
CA ASP A 29 -11.09 13.59 -15.22
C ASP A 29 -11.10 12.10 -14.86
N LEU A 30 -10.35 11.75 -13.82
CA LEU A 30 -10.47 10.45 -13.17
C LEU A 30 -11.77 10.46 -12.38
N GLY A 31 -12.88 10.28 -13.08
CA GLY A 31 -14.15 9.93 -12.49
C GLY A 31 -13.98 8.71 -11.59
N MET A 32 -14.35 8.90 -10.32
CA MET A 32 -14.58 7.88 -9.29
C MET A 32 -13.35 7.12 -8.76
N GLY A 33 -12.90 7.54 -7.57
CA GLY A 33 -12.61 6.57 -6.50
C GLY A 33 -11.17 6.17 -6.23
N ALA A 34 -10.19 7.00 -6.55
CA ALA A 34 -8.84 6.85 -5.98
C ALA A 34 -8.38 8.19 -5.40
N GLN A 35 -9.08 8.65 -4.36
CA GLN A 35 -8.38 9.48 -3.38
C GLN A 35 -7.19 8.64 -2.92
N PRO A 36 -5.94 9.15 -2.91
CA PRO A 36 -4.90 8.48 -2.14
C PRO A 36 -5.51 8.24 -0.76
N ALA A 37 -5.63 6.98 -0.37
CA ALA A 37 -6.27 6.64 0.89
C ALA A 37 -5.61 7.55 1.95
N PRO A 38 -6.39 8.31 2.75
CA PRO A 38 -5.82 8.96 3.91
C PRO A 38 -5.03 7.87 4.63
N ARG A 39 -3.79 8.15 5.01
CA ARG A 39 -2.89 7.10 5.49
C ARG A 39 -3.63 6.46 6.67
N ALA A 40 -3.79 5.15 6.60
CA ALA A 40 -4.67 4.45 7.50
C ALA A 40 -3.84 3.97 8.69
N VAL A 41 -4.32 4.23 9.91
CA VAL A 41 -3.71 3.71 11.12
C VAL A 41 -4.13 2.24 11.31
N PRO A 42 -3.16 1.32 11.38
CA PRO A 42 -3.45 -0.10 11.54
C PRO A 42 -3.98 -0.39 12.95
N CYS A 43 -5.18 -0.98 13.06
CA CYS A 43 -5.68 -1.47 14.35
C CYS A 43 -4.92 -2.72 14.83
N PRO A 44 -4.89 -3.01 16.15
CA PRO A 44 -4.12 -4.11 16.73
C PRO A 44 -4.44 -5.51 16.21
N ASP A 45 -5.61 -5.75 15.64
CA ASP A 45 -5.99 -7.03 15.04
C ASP A 45 -5.33 -7.33 13.69
N GLY A 46 -4.69 -6.34 13.06
CA GLY A 46 -4.09 -6.52 11.73
C GLY A 46 -5.10 -6.55 10.57
N GLN A 47 -6.40 -6.68 10.85
CA GLN A 47 -7.48 -6.80 9.85
C GLN A 47 -8.32 -5.54 9.73
N SER A 48 -8.22 -4.63 10.69
CA SER A 48 -8.97 -3.38 10.71
C SER A 48 -8.04 -2.16 10.64
N GLU A 49 -8.55 -1.07 10.10
CA GLU A 49 -7.83 0.20 10.01
C GLU A 49 -8.76 1.41 10.16
N CYS A 50 -8.19 2.52 10.62
CA CYS A 50 -8.87 3.79 10.80
C CYS A 50 -8.15 4.89 10.00
N PRO A 51 -8.79 6.03 9.69
CA PRO A 51 -8.08 7.17 9.07
C PRO A 51 -6.97 7.72 10.00
N ASP A 52 -6.00 8.44 9.42
CA ASP A 52 -4.83 9.04 10.09
C ASP A 52 -5.14 9.71 11.44
N ASP A 53 -6.25 10.44 11.52
CA ASP A 53 -6.65 11.23 12.71
C ASP A 53 -7.66 10.50 13.62
N ALA A 54 -7.73 9.17 13.53
CA ALA A 54 -8.64 8.37 14.33
C ALA A 54 -7.93 7.34 15.22
N THR A 55 -8.61 6.94 16.30
CA THR A 55 -8.11 5.94 17.25
C THR A 55 -8.94 4.66 17.18
N CYS A 56 -8.27 3.50 17.09
CA CYS A 56 -8.94 2.20 17.10
C CYS A 56 -9.47 1.86 18.50
N CYS A 57 -10.77 1.58 18.61
CA CYS A 57 -11.44 1.14 19.83
C CYS A 57 -12.16 -0.19 19.61
N VAL A 58 -12.12 -1.09 20.60
CA VAL A 58 -12.85 -2.34 20.55
C VAL A 58 -14.34 -2.12 20.84
N THR A 59 -15.20 -2.72 20.03
CA THR A 59 -16.66 -2.66 20.16
C THR A 59 -17.19 -3.81 21.05
N SER A 60 -18.46 -3.74 21.44
CA SER A 60 -19.14 -4.79 22.21
C SER A 60 -19.16 -6.17 21.52
N SER A 61 -19.11 -6.19 20.19
CA SER A 61 -19.02 -7.42 19.39
C SER A 61 -17.62 -8.04 19.33
N GLY A 62 -16.60 -7.35 19.87
CA GLY A 62 -15.19 -7.72 19.68
C GLY A 62 -14.60 -7.25 18.35
N ALA A 63 -15.39 -6.64 17.46
CA ALA A 63 -14.89 -5.95 16.27
C ALA A 63 -14.25 -4.60 16.62
N TRP A 64 -13.60 -3.95 15.66
CA TRP A 64 -12.98 -2.63 15.82
C TRP A 64 -13.85 -1.50 15.28
N GLY A 65 -13.84 -0.39 15.99
CA GLY A 65 -14.38 0.89 15.59
C GLY A 65 -13.30 1.97 15.64
N CYS A 66 -13.57 3.10 14.99
CA CYS A 66 -12.70 4.25 14.91
C CYS A 66 -13.35 5.42 15.64
N CYS A 67 -12.59 6.00 16.56
CA CYS A 67 -12.92 7.27 17.18
C CYS A 67 -12.39 8.41 16.34
N PRO A 68 -13.19 9.44 16.02
CA PRO A 68 -12.83 10.53 15.10
C PRO A 68 -11.85 11.55 15.72
N MET A 69 -10.99 11.10 16.62
CA MET A 69 -10.00 11.90 17.32
C MET A 69 -8.73 11.06 17.54
N PRO A 70 -7.54 11.68 17.47
CA PRO A 70 -6.29 11.02 17.81
C PRO A 70 -6.20 10.81 19.32
N GLN A 71 -5.54 9.73 19.72
CA GLN A 71 -5.29 9.38 21.13
C GLN A 71 -6.56 9.37 22.00
N ALA A 72 -7.69 8.97 21.41
CA ALA A 72 -8.97 8.95 22.11
C ALA A 72 -8.98 7.87 23.20
N SER A 73 -9.62 8.19 24.33
CA SER A 73 -9.88 7.22 25.39
C SER A 73 -11.18 6.46 25.08
N CYS A 74 -11.06 5.17 24.81
CA CYS A 74 -12.21 4.30 24.53
C CYS A 74 -13.01 4.07 25.82
N CYS A 75 -14.31 4.35 25.78
CA CYS A 75 -15.17 4.21 26.95
C CYS A 75 -15.58 2.74 27.19
N ALA A 76 -16.01 2.44 28.41
CA ALA A 76 -16.32 1.07 28.85
C ALA A 76 -17.57 0.47 28.18
N ASP A 77 -18.46 1.32 27.65
CA ASP A 77 -19.64 0.94 26.89
C ASP A 77 -19.30 0.43 25.48
N LYS A 78 -18.05 0.62 25.02
CA LYS A 78 -17.52 0.13 23.74
C LYS A 78 -18.20 0.70 22.49
N VAL A 79 -19.01 1.74 22.65
CA VAL A 79 -19.65 2.47 21.55
C VAL A 79 -19.10 3.89 21.47
N HIS A 80 -18.73 4.46 22.61
CA HIS A 80 -18.27 5.83 22.68
C HIS A 80 -16.79 5.98 23.06
N CYS A 81 -16.30 7.18 22.87
CA CYS A 81 -14.95 7.60 23.22
C CYS A 81 -14.86 9.08 23.54
N CYS A 82 -13.78 9.40 24.21
CA CYS A 82 -13.49 10.74 24.71
C CYS A 82 -12.11 11.22 24.21
N PRO A 83 -11.89 12.54 24.13
CA PRO A 83 -10.58 13.08 23.76
C PRO A 83 -9.49 12.66 24.77
N HIS A 84 -8.24 12.82 24.38
CA HIS A 84 -7.10 12.51 25.22
C HIS A 84 -7.18 13.20 26.60
N ALA A 85 -6.77 12.49 27.65
CA ALA A 85 -6.76 12.97 29.04
C ALA A 85 -8.13 13.36 29.64
N THR A 86 -9.22 12.80 29.11
CA THR A 86 -10.56 12.94 29.71
C THR A 86 -11.14 11.59 30.12
N VAL A 87 -12.07 11.61 31.07
CA VAL A 87 -12.73 10.44 31.64
C VAL A 87 -14.16 10.34 31.13
N CYS A 88 -14.57 9.15 30.73
CA CYS A 88 -15.94 8.89 30.29
C CYS A 88 -16.91 8.86 31.49
N ASP A 89 -17.79 9.85 31.59
CA ASP A 89 -18.99 9.79 32.43
C ASP A 89 -20.16 9.28 31.58
N LEU A 90 -20.36 7.96 31.62
CA LEU A 90 -21.44 7.29 30.89
C LEU A 90 -22.83 7.58 31.46
N ALA A 91 -22.93 7.93 32.74
CA ALA A 91 -24.22 8.26 33.35
C ALA A 91 -24.74 9.61 32.85
N ARG A 92 -23.84 10.57 32.65
CA ARG A 92 -24.14 11.90 32.10
C ARG A 92 -24.04 11.95 30.58
N GLY A 93 -23.41 10.95 29.95
CA GLY A 93 -23.10 10.98 28.54
C GLY A 93 -22.07 12.07 28.19
N ARG A 94 -21.12 12.36 29.09
CA ARG A 94 -20.07 13.40 28.89
C ARG A 94 -18.65 12.92 29.19
N CYS A 95 -17.69 13.52 28.52
CA CYS A 95 -16.26 13.41 28.79
C CYS A 95 -15.86 14.55 29.72
N VAL A 96 -15.36 14.20 30.90
CA VAL A 96 -14.95 15.14 31.93
C VAL A 96 -13.43 15.16 32.09
N SER A 97 -12.81 16.34 32.21
CA SER A 97 -11.42 16.42 32.65
C SER A 97 -11.33 16.19 34.16
N PRO A 98 -10.26 15.56 34.66
CA PRO A 98 -10.03 15.44 36.11
C PRO A 98 -9.84 16.79 36.81
N ALA A 99 -9.52 17.86 36.06
CA ALA A 99 -9.46 19.24 36.55
C ALA A 99 -10.80 19.99 36.46
N GLY A 100 -11.83 19.42 35.81
CA GLY A 100 -13.21 19.97 35.77
C GLY A 100 -13.46 21.05 34.71
N ASP A 101 -12.46 21.36 33.89
CA ASP A 101 -12.47 22.42 32.86
C ASP A 101 -12.95 21.95 31.48
N THR A 102 -13.04 20.64 31.25
CA THR A 102 -13.58 20.06 30.01
C THR A 102 -14.82 19.24 30.32
N ASP A 103 -15.95 19.61 29.70
CA ASP A 103 -17.24 18.91 29.79
C ASP A 103 -17.87 18.84 28.39
N VAL A 104 -17.44 17.87 27.59
CA VAL A 104 -17.89 17.70 26.20
C VAL A 104 -18.72 16.42 26.06
N PRO A 105 -19.68 16.33 25.12
CA PRO A 105 -20.43 15.09 24.91
C PRO A 105 -19.52 13.94 24.45
N LEU A 106 -19.91 12.69 24.76
CA LEU A 106 -19.21 11.52 24.24
C LEU A 106 -19.27 11.49 22.72
N SER A 107 -18.16 11.09 22.10
CA SER A 107 -18.09 10.88 20.66
C SER A 107 -18.41 9.42 20.34
N ALA A 108 -19.28 9.17 19.37
CA ALA A 108 -19.55 7.80 18.92
C ALA A 108 -18.42 7.29 18.02
N ALA A 109 -17.98 6.06 18.25
CA ALA A 109 -17.08 5.36 17.33
C ALA A 109 -17.87 4.90 16.10
N PHE A 110 -17.28 5.05 14.91
CA PHE A 110 -17.81 4.50 13.67
C PHE A 110 -17.13 3.16 13.35
N PRO A 111 -17.70 2.28 12.52
CA PRO A 111 -17.07 1.01 12.17
C PRO A 111 -15.70 1.21 11.53
N ALA A 112 -14.71 0.42 11.95
CA ALA A 112 -13.39 0.45 11.32
C ALA A 112 -13.45 -0.11 9.90
N TRP A 113 -12.57 0.40 9.05
CA TRP A 113 -12.44 -0.13 7.70
C TRP A 113 -11.77 -1.49 7.75
N LYS A 114 -12.17 -2.36 6.83
CA LYS A 114 -11.48 -3.62 6.62
C LYS A 114 -10.20 -3.34 5.86
N ARG A 115 -9.07 -3.75 6.42
CA ARG A 115 -7.82 -3.75 5.66
C ARG A 115 -8.02 -4.63 4.45
N GLN A 116 -7.79 -4.04 3.29
CA GLN A 116 -7.58 -4.84 2.10
C GLN A 116 -6.19 -5.46 2.24
N PRO A 117 -6.04 -6.78 2.05
CA PRO A 117 -4.71 -7.34 1.92
C PRO A 117 -3.99 -6.57 0.79
N PRO A 118 -2.69 -6.31 0.92
CA PRO A 118 -1.94 -5.75 -0.19
C PRO A 118 -2.27 -6.59 -1.41
N ALA A 119 -2.69 -5.93 -2.50
CA ALA A 119 -2.97 -6.63 -3.75
C ALA A 119 -1.78 -7.55 -4.02
N PRO A 120 -2.01 -8.84 -4.37
CA PRO A 120 -0.91 -9.72 -4.68
C PRO A 120 -0.06 -9.00 -5.71
N VAL A 121 1.17 -8.67 -5.32
CA VAL A 121 2.12 -8.06 -6.25
C VAL A 121 2.29 -9.13 -7.31
N ALA A 122 1.68 -8.92 -8.46
CA ALA A 122 1.97 -9.70 -9.64
C ALA A 122 3.44 -9.40 -9.95
N LEU A 123 4.33 -10.19 -9.34
CA LEU A 123 5.70 -10.29 -9.80
C LEU A 123 5.56 -10.58 -11.28
N ARG A 124 5.90 -9.60 -12.12
CA ARG A 124 5.99 -9.82 -13.55
C ARG A 124 6.96 -10.98 -13.70
N GLN A 125 6.52 -12.07 -14.32
CA GLN A 125 7.35 -13.26 -14.45
C GLN A 125 7.83 -13.33 -15.90
N VAL A 126 9.13 -13.59 -16.09
CA VAL A 126 9.67 -13.96 -17.40
C VAL A 126 9.49 -15.45 -17.58
N LEU A 127 8.78 -15.84 -18.65
CA LEU A 127 8.64 -17.23 -19.04
C LEU A 127 9.97 -17.72 -19.63
N CYS A 128 10.48 -18.83 -19.10
CA CYS A 128 11.70 -19.44 -19.60
C CYS A 128 11.48 -20.11 -20.96
N PRO A 129 12.55 -20.40 -21.73
CA PRO A 129 12.44 -20.95 -23.08
C PRO A 129 11.70 -22.29 -23.19
N ASP A 130 11.60 -23.05 -22.09
CA ASP A 130 10.83 -24.30 -22.03
C ASP A 130 9.30 -24.10 -21.95
N GLY A 131 8.83 -22.87 -21.74
CA GLY A 131 7.41 -22.54 -21.64
C GLY A 131 6.70 -23.09 -20.41
N ARG A 132 7.41 -23.76 -19.47
CA ARG A 132 6.85 -24.29 -18.21
C ARG A 132 7.44 -23.61 -16.98
N SER A 133 8.69 -23.20 -17.04
CA SER A 133 9.40 -22.53 -15.94
C SER A 133 9.25 -21.02 -16.06
N ALA A 134 9.10 -20.32 -14.94
CA ALA A 134 8.97 -18.87 -14.90
C ALA A 134 9.80 -18.28 -13.77
N CYS A 135 10.46 -17.16 -14.05
CA CYS A 135 11.34 -16.46 -13.11
C CYS A 135 10.81 -15.06 -12.81
N PRO A 136 11.09 -14.48 -11.63
CA PRO A 136 10.68 -13.11 -11.30
C PRO A 136 11.31 -12.09 -12.26
N ASP A 137 10.67 -10.93 -12.41
CA ASP A 137 11.18 -9.81 -13.23
C ASP A 137 12.59 -9.46 -12.77
N GLY A 138 13.52 -9.34 -13.71
CA GLY A 138 14.93 -9.11 -13.40
C GLY A 138 15.79 -10.36 -13.31
N ALA A 139 15.19 -11.56 -13.15
CA ALA A 139 15.95 -12.82 -13.11
C ALA A 139 16.19 -13.40 -14.51
N THR A 140 17.30 -14.12 -14.67
CA THR A 140 17.65 -14.83 -15.91
C THR A 140 17.34 -16.32 -15.78
N CYS A 141 16.64 -16.87 -16.77
CA CYS A 141 16.40 -18.31 -16.88
C CYS A 141 17.70 -19.04 -17.26
N CYS A 142 18.23 -19.84 -16.34
CA CYS A 142 19.38 -20.70 -16.56
C CYS A 142 18.96 -22.15 -16.69
N GLN A 143 19.54 -22.83 -17.68
CA GLN A 143 19.27 -24.24 -17.94
C GLN A 143 20.09 -25.09 -16.97
N LEU A 144 19.44 -25.76 -16.01
CA LEU A 144 20.11 -26.70 -15.09
C LEU A 144 20.30 -28.07 -15.73
N SER A 145 19.41 -28.43 -16.65
CA SER A 145 19.37 -29.73 -17.31
C SER A 145 18.62 -29.60 -18.63
N PRO A 146 18.74 -30.56 -19.58
CA PRO A 146 18.08 -30.48 -20.88
C PRO A 146 16.57 -30.19 -20.80
N THR A 147 15.90 -30.57 -19.70
CA THR A 147 14.46 -30.36 -19.51
C THR A 147 14.11 -29.48 -18.30
N ARG A 148 15.06 -28.77 -17.70
CA ARG A 148 14.84 -28.00 -16.47
C ARG A 148 15.56 -26.65 -16.50
N TYR A 149 14.80 -25.61 -16.18
CA TYR A 149 15.31 -24.26 -15.96
C TYR A 149 15.16 -23.86 -14.50
N GLY A 150 15.94 -22.87 -14.10
CA GLY A 150 15.86 -22.22 -12.80
C GLY A 150 16.35 -20.78 -12.91
N CYS A 151 16.19 -20.04 -11.83
CA CYS A 151 16.26 -18.59 -11.87
C CYS A 151 17.55 -18.11 -11.26
N CYS A 152 18.40 -17.48 -12.09
CA CYS A 152 19.49 -16.67 -11.59
C CYS A 152 18.93 -15.29 -11.20
N PRO A 153 19.19 -14.78 -9.98
CA PRO A 153 18.68 -13.48 -9.53
C PRO A 153 19.31 -12.28 -10.26
N LEU A 154 20.42 -12.49 -10.98
CA LEU A 154 21.07 -11.46 -11.77
C LEU A 154 20.37 -11.27 -13.12
N GLN A 155 20.25 -10.01 -13.54
CA GLN A 155 19.73 -9.66 -14.86
C GLN A 155 20.78 -9.92 -15.94
N ASN A 156 20.39 -10.59 -17.02
CA ASN A 156 21.27 -10.94 -18.14
C ASN A 156 22.49 -11.78 -17.71
N ALA A 157 22.28 -12.66 -16.74
CA ALA A 157 23.35 -13.49 -16.18
C ALA A 157 23.93 -14.48 -17.20
N VAL A 158 25.21 -14.78 -17.06
CA VAL A 158 25.87 -15.90 -17.73
C VAL A 158 25.63 -17.16 -16.90
N CYS A 159 24.93 -18.13 -17.49
CA CYS A 159 24.65 -19.41 -16.84
C CYS A 159 25.86 -20.34 -16.93
N CYS A 160 26.35 -20.81 -15.79
CA CYS A 160 27.50 -21.69 -15.75
C CYS A 160 27.11 -23.12 -16.17
N GLY A 161 28.05 -23.87 -16.73
CA GLY A 161 27.80 -25.22 -17.27
C GLY A 161 27.51 -26.30 -16.23
N ASP A 162 27.68 -25.98 -14.95
CA ASP A 162 27.36 -26.86 -13.82
C ASP A 162 25.87 -26.82 -13.43
N GLY A 163 25.11 -25.88 -14.00
CA GLY A 163 23.68 -25.74 -13.77
C GLY A 163 23.31 -25.26 -12.36
N GLN A 164 24.26 -24.75 -11.58
CA GLN A 164 24.01 -24.24 -10.22
C GLN A 164 24.47 -22.80 -10.07
N HIS A 165 25.58 -22.43 -10.71
CA HIS A 165 26.13 -21.09 -10.61
C HIS A 165 25.72 -20.22 -11.80
N CYS A 166 25.69 -18.92 -11.55
CA CYS A 166 25.51 -17.91 -12.57
C CYS A 166 26.37 -16.69 -12.24
N CYS A 167 26.82 -16.02 -13.29
CA CYS A 167 27.73 -14.90 -13.22
C CYS A 167 27.10 -13.64 -13.82
N PRO A 168 27.51 -12.43 -13.40
CA PRO A 168 27.00 -11.18 -13.98
C PRO A 168 27.34 -11.08 -15.47
N GLN A 169 26.62 -10.22 -16.21
CA GLN A 169 26.85 -10.07 -17.64
C GLN A 169 28.31 -9.69 -17.94
N GLY A 170 28.88 -10.29 -18.98
CA GLY A 170 30.26 -10.01 -19.40
C GLY A 170 31.34 -10.69 -18.56
N THR A 171 30.99 -11.69 -17.75
CA THR A 171 31.96 -12.51 -17.02
C THR A 171 31.84 -13.99 -17.40
N THR A 172 32.93 -14.72 -17.23
CA THR A 172 33.06 -16.15 -17.51
C THR A 172 33.11 -16.91 -16.19
N CYS A 173 32.44 -18.05 -16.13
CA CYS A 173 32.46 -18.91 -14.95
C CYS A 173 33.79 -19.65 -14.84
N ASP A 174 34.55 -19.38 -13.79
CA ASP A 174 35.64 -20.24 -13.34
C ASP A 174 35.08 -21.23 -12.30
N LEU A 175 34.70 -22.41 -12.77
CA LEU A 175 34.15 -23.48 -11.93
C LEU A 175 35.20 -24.14 -11.04
N ILE A 176 36.49 -24.00 -11.34
CA ILE A 176 37.58 -24.57 -10.54
C ILE A 176 37.71 -23.76 -9.25
N HIS A 177 37.66 -22.44 -9.36
CA HIS A 177 37.76 -21.52 -8.23
C HIS A 177 36.39 -21.04 -7.71
N SER A 178 35.29 -21.41 -8.38
CA SER A 178 33.93 -20.94 -8.09
C SER A 178 33.81 -19.40 -8.13
N THR A 179 34.46 -18.77 -9.10
CA THR A 179 34.50 -17.31 -9.28
C THR A 179 34.05 -16.91 -10.68
N CYS A 180 33.70 -15.63 -10.85
CA CYS A 180 33.36 -15.05 -12.14
C CYS A 180 34.52 -14.13 -12.58
N THR A 181 35.08 -14.38 -13.75
CA THR A 181 36.24 -13.63 -14.28
C THR A 181 35.87 -12.90 -15.57
N SER A 182 36.25 -11.63 -15.71
CA SER A 182 36.02 -10.81 -16.91
C SER A 182 37.05 -11.03 -18.00
#